data_AF-A0A7X7LG86-F1
#
_entry.id   AF-A0A7X7LG86-F1
#
_cell.length_a   1.000
_cell.length_b   1.000
_cell.length_c   1.000
_cell.angle_alpha   90.00
_cell.angle_beta   90.00
_cell.angle_gamma   90.00
#
_symmetry.space_group_name_H-M   'P 1'
#
loop_
_entity.id
_entity.type
_entity.pdbx_description
1 polymer ?
#
loop_
_entity_poly.entity_id
_entity_poly.type
_entity_poly.pdbx_seq_one_letter_code
_entity_poly.pdbx_strand_id
1 'polypeptide(L)'
;GDAHAPVIVKSLKKLLPKGQKRIKVDAVKVSHHGSKSNISKSLMNLIDARHFLISTNGAKHDHPDAPAIETIIQGSLQDPELWFNYKSEQTLIWKKNPDNLLRPYTTHFPSKKTGGIILDLFKE
;
A
#
# COMPACT_ATOMS: atom_id res chain seq x y z
N GLY A 1 13.56 -8.79 10.17
CA GLY A 1 12.13 -8.60 10.45
C GLY A 1 11.76 -7.16 10.20
N ASP A 2 10.52 -6.89 9.82
CA ASP A 2 10.06 -5.52 9.51
C ASP A 2 9.42 -4.89 10.76
N ALA A 3 9.47 -3.56 10.85
CA ALA A 3 8.82 -2.86 11.94
C ALA A 3 7.30 -3.05 11.88
N HIS A 4 6.70 -3.40 13.03
CA HIS A 4 5.25 -3.44 13.18
C HIS A 4 4.63 -2.04 13.15
N ALA A 5 3.35 -1.96 12.78
CA ALA A 5 2.64 -0.69 12.63
C ALA A 5 2.76 0.27 13.83
N PRO A 6 2.66 -0.17 15.10
CA PRO A 6 2.77 0.75 16.25
C PRO A 6 4.11 1.47 16.36
N VAL A 7 5.20 0.81 15.96
CA VAL A 7 6.55 1.40 15.97
C VAL A 7 6.63 2.52 14.93
N ILE A 8 6.14 2.27 13.72
CA ILE A 8 6.11 3.28 12.65
C ILE A 8 5.19 4.45 13.02
N VAL A 9 4.00 4.18 13.58
CA VAL A 9 3.07 5.21 14.07
C VAL A 9 3.74 6.12 15.09
N LYS A 10 4.47 5.56 16.07
CA LYS A 10 5.19 6.35 17.09
C LYS A 10 6.26 7.23 16.46
N SER A 11 6.99 6.72 15.49
CA SER A 11 8.05 7.47 14.79
C SER A 11 7.47 8.57 13.91
N LEU A 12 6.44 8.29 13.11
CA LEU A 12 5.79 9.30 12.26
C LEU A 12 5.21 10.44 13.08
N LYS A 13 4.56 10.15 14.21
CA LYS A 13 4.05 11.20 15.11
C LYS A 13 5.12 12.18 15.60
N LYS A 14 6.37 11.73 15.74
CA LYS A 14 7.50 12.59 16.13
C LYS A 14 8.05 13.40 14.96
N LEU A 15 7.90 12.90 13.73
CA LEU A 15 8.41 13.53 12.52
C LEU A 15 7.40 14.48 11.88
N LEU A 16 6.13 14.45 12.29
CA LEU A 16 5.12 15.35 11.77
C LEU A 16 5.49 16.81 12.06
N PRO A 17 5.53 17.68 11.02
CA PRO A 17 5.67 19.11 11.21
C PRO A 17 4.57 19.68 12.11
N LYS A 18 4.88 20.75 12.85
CA LYS A 18 3.92 21.41 13.72
C LYS A 18 2.69 21.85 12.91
N GLY A 19 1.50 21.46 13.36
CA GLY A 19 0.23 21.77 12.69
C GLY A 19 -0.19 20.77 11.60
N GLN A 20 0.68 19.82 11.22
CA GLN A 20 0.31 18.76 10.28
C GLN A 20 -0.24 17.52 11.01
N LYS A 21 -1.29 16.93 10.44
CA LYS A 21 -1.90 15.68 10.93
C LYS A 21 -1.38 14.43 10.21
N ARG A 22 -0.83 14.61 9.01
CA ARG A 22 -0.36 13.55 8.11
C ARG A 22 0.97 13.95 7.48
N ILE A 23 1.82 12.97 7.22
CA ILE A 23 3.02 13.13 6.40
C ILE A 23 2.60 12.97 4.94
N LYS A 24 2.93 13.96 4.11
CA LYS A 24 2.70 13.89 2.67
C LYS A 24 3.93 13.26 2.01
N VAL A 25 3.71 12.18 1.27
CA VAL A 25 4.74 11.49 0.47
C VAL A 25 4.12 11.01 -0.84
N ASP A 26 4.91 10.92 -1.91
CA ASP A 26 4.37 10.48 -3.20
C ASP A 26 4.05 8.98 -3.19
N ALA A 27 4.93 8.19 -2.57
CA ALA A 27 4.82 6.75 -2.51
C ALA A 27 5.13 6.15 -1.14
N VAL A 28 4.43 5.07 -0.80
CA VAL A 28 4.66 4.24 0.38
C VAL A 28 4.95 2.81 -0.06
N LYS A 29 6.14 2.31 0.24
CA LYS A 29 6.39 0.87 0.13
C LYS A 29 5.77 0.16 1.31
N VAL A 30 4.86 -0.77 1.04
CA VAL A 30 4.16 -1.53 2.06
C VAL A 30 5.14 -2.50 2.74
N SER A 31 5.21 -2.40 4.07
CA SER A 31 6.05 -3.27 4.90
C SER A 31 5.56 -4.72 4.87
N HIS A 32 6.48 -5.65 5.06
CA HIS A 32 6.24 -7.07 5.23
C HIS A 32 5.30 -7.66 4.18
N HIS A 33 5.56 -7.35 2.92
CA HIS A 33 4.82 -7.90 1.78
C HIS A 33 3.31 -7.60 1.81
N GLY A 34 2.82 -6.70 2.67
CA GLY A 34 1.39 -6.48 2.87
C GLY A 34 0.75 -7.37 3.92
N SER A 35 1.48 -7.72 4.98
CA SER A 35 0.85 -8.35 6.14
C SER A 35 -0.08 -7.40 6.90
N LYS A 36 -1.22 -7.92 7.35
CA LYS A 36 -2.19 -7.23 8.20
C LYS A 36 -1.61 -6.73 9.53
N SER A 37 -0.51 -7.34 9.99
CA SER A 37 0.18 -6.93 11.22
C SER A 37 1.01 -5.64 11.07
N ASN A 38 1.23 -5.20 9.83
CA ASN A 38 2.12 -4.07 9.51
C ASN A 38 1.36 -2.86 8.96
N ILE A 39 0.09 -3.02 8.59
CA ILE A 39 -0.79 -1.93 8.15
C ILE A 39 -1.96 -1.81 9.14
N SER A 40 -2.29 -0.57 9.53
CA SER A 40 -3.40 -0.31 10.45
C SER A 40 -4.08 1.02 10.11
N LYS A 41 -5.33 1.19 10.55
CA LYS A 41 -6.05 2.47 10.43
C LYS A 41 -5.27 3.63 11.06
N SER A 42 -4.63 3.39 12.21
CA SER A 42 -3.80 4.39 12.89
C SER A 42 -2.60 4.82 12.07
N LEU A 43 -1.98 3.89 11.32
CA LEU A 43 -0.91 4.22 10.39
C LEU A 43 -1.44 5.01 9.19
N MET A 44 -2.53 4.54 8.58
CA MET A 44 -3.14 5.22 7.43
C MET A 44 -3.62 6.63 7.77
N ASN A 45 -4.04 6.88 9.01
CA ASN A 45 -4.43 8.22 9.48
C ASN A 45 -3.27 9.23 9.58
N LEU A 46 -2.03 8.76 9.51
CA LEU A 46 -0.83 9.60 9.57
C LEU A 46 -0.17 9.78 8.21
N ILE A 47 -0.66 9.12 7.16
CA ILE A 47 -0.05 9.12 5.84
C ILE A 47 -1.01 9.79 4.85
N ASP A 48 -0.45 10.64 4.00
CA ASP A 48 -1.08 11.15 2.79
C ASP A 48 -0.20 10.75 1.61
N ALA A 49 -0.66 9.76 0.84
CA ALA A 49 0.06 9.21 -0.30
C ALA A 49 -0.90 8.75 -1.38
N ARG A 50 -0.45 8.82 -2.64
CA ARG A 50 -1.19 8.30 -3.79
C ARG A 50 -0.76 6.89 -4.16
N HIS A 51 0.55 6.62 -4.14
CA HIS A 51 1.09 5.35 -4.64
C HIS A 51 1.45 4.42 -3.48
N PHE A 52 0.93 3.19 -3.50
CA PHE A 52 1.29 2.15 -2.54
C PHE A 52 1.96 0.99 -3.26
N LEU A 53 3.18 0.64 -2.87
CA LEU A 53 4.00 -0.37 -3.54
C LEU A 53 3.98 -1.69 -2.77
N ILE A 54 3.45 -2.74 -3.40
CA ILE A 54 3.27 -4.08 -2.81
C ILE A 54 4.25 -5.04 -3.47
N SER A 55 5.23 -5.49 -2.70
CA SER A 55 6.36 -6.29 -3.19
C SER A 55 6.23 -7.78 -2.85
N THR A 56 5.31 -8.52 -3.46
CA THR A 56 5.11 -9.96 -3.17
C THR A 56 4.39 -10.70 -4.30
N ASN A 57 4.69 -11.98 -4.43
CA ASN A 57 3.95 -12.92 -5.28
C ASN A 57 3.01 -13.85 -4.49
N GLY A 58 3.05 -13.82 -3.16
CA GLY A 58 2.23 -14.65 -2.26
C GLY A 58 2.75 -16.07 -2.02
N ALA A 59 3.82 -16.52 -2.67
CA ALA A 59 4.18 -17.94 -2.72
C ALA A 59 4.55 -18.59 -1.36
N LYS A 60 4.96 -17.80 -0.36
CA LYS A 60 5.43 -18.32 0.94
C LYS A 60 4.44 -18.15 2.09
N HIS A 61 3.69 -17.05 2.08
CA HIS A 61 2.88 -16.60 3.22
C HIS A 61 1.51 -16.07 2.78
N ASP A 62 1.12 -16.29 1.52
CA ASP A 62 -0.14 -15.82 0.94
C ASP A 62 -0.37 -14.30 1.02
N HIS A 63 0.72 -13.54 1.16
CA HIS A 63 0.67 -12.08 1.14
C HIS A 63 0.49 -11.52 -0.29
N PRO A 64 -0.21 -10.38 -0.44
CA PRO A 64 -0.68 -9.51 0.63
C PRO A 64 -1.96 -10.03 1.29
N ASP A 65 -2.09 -9.78 2.59
CA ASP A 65 -3.33 -10.09 3.31
C ASP A 65 -4.43 -9.14 2.80
N ALA A 66 -5.61 -9.67 2.47
CA ALA A 66 -6.73 -8.85 2.01
C ALA A 66 -7.09 -7.69 2.97
N PRO A 67 -7.14 -7.90 4.30
CA PRO A 67 -7.36 -6.80 5.25
C PRO A 67 -6.30 -5.69 5.18
N ALA A 68 -5.06 -6.00 4.78
CA ALA A 68 -4.03 -4.98 4.63
C ALA A 68 -4.32 -4.10 3.41
N ILE A 69 -4.66 -4.70 2.28
CA ILE A 69 -5.00 -3.97 1.05
C ILE A 69 -6.28 -3.14 1.25
N GLU A 70 -7.32 -3.72 1.85
CA GLU A 70 -8.56 -3.02 2.19
C GLU A 70 -8.31 -1.84 3.13
N THR A 71 -7.44 -2.00 4.13
CA THR A 71 -7.09 -0.91 5.05
C THR A 71 -6.36 0.23 4.32
N ILE A 72 -5.51 -0.08 3.34
CA ILE A 72 -4.87 0.94 2.49
C ILE A 72 -5.95 1.66 1.68
N ILE A 73 -6.81 0.91 0.99
CA ILE A 73 -7.86 1.45 0.13
C ILE A 73 -8.76 2.38 0.95
N GLN A 74 -9.39 1.88 2.01
CA GLN A 74 -10.33 2.66 2.82
C GLN A 74 -9.67 3.79 3.61
N GLY A 75 -8.41 3.62 4.01
CA GLY A 75 -7.68 4.60 4.84
C GLY A 75 -7.02 5.74 4.06
N SER A 76 -6.95 5.63 2.73
CA SER A 76 -6.39 6.68 1.86
C SER A 76 -7.31 7.90 1.80
N LEU A 77 -6.75 9.09 1.57
CA LEU A 77 -7.54 10.32 1.41
C LEU A 77 -8.11 10.43 -0.01
N GLN A 78 -7.25 10.20 -1.01
CA GLN A 78 -7.62 10.09 -2.41
C GLN A 78 -7.70 8.63 -2.87
N ASP A 79 -8.13 8.43 -4.11
CA ASP A 79 -8.19 7.11 -4.74
C ASP A 79 -6.75 6.61 -4.91
N PRO A 80 -6.36 5.53 -4.20
CA PRO A 80 -4.98 5.09 -4.20
C PRO A 80 -4.67 4.28 -5.46
N GLU A 81 -3.41 4.33 -5.85
CA GLU A 81 -2.85 3.47 -6.88
C GLU A 81 -2.03 2.37 -6.21
N LEU A 82 -2.43 1.11 -6.45
CA LEU A 82 -1.75 -0.06 -5.90
C LEU A 82 -0.80 -0.63 -6.95
N TRP A 83 0.49 -0.66 -6.63
CA TRP A 83 1.54 -1.12 -7.52
C TRP A 83 2.04 -2.47 -7.06
N PHE A 84 1.63 -3.53 -7.75
CA PHE A 84 2.11 -4.88 -7.51
C PHE A 84 3.32 -5.14 -8.40
N ASN A 85 4.39 -5.70 -7.85
CA ASN A 85 5.57 -6.09 -8.63
C ASN A 85 5.50 -7.52 -9.21
N TYR A 86 4.42 -8.26 -8.94
CA TYR A 86 4.16 -9.58 -9.49
C TYR A 86 2.72 -9.69 -9.98
N LYS A 87 2.51 -10.55 -10.97
CA LYS A 87 1.19 -11.06 -11.38
C LYS A 87 1.04 -12.48 -10.87
N SER A 88 0.30 -12.65 -9.78
CA SER A 88 -0.04 -13.93 -9.16
C SER A 88 -1.52 -13.98 -8.82
N GLU A 89 -2.06 -15.16 -8.49
CA GLU A 89 -3.46 -15.28 -8.08
C GLU A 89 -3.78 -14.36 -6.89
N GLN A 90 -2.91 -14.33 -5.87
CA GLN A 90 -3.04 -13.47 -4.68
C GLN A 90 -3.08 -11.97 -5.00
N THR A 91 -2.47 -11.53 -6.09
CA THR A 91 -2.40 -10.10 -6.45
C THR A 91 -3.43 -9.72 -7.52
N LEU A 92 -3.78 -10.65 -8.42
CA LEU A 92 -4.72 -10.42 -9.52
C LEU A 92 -6.17 -10.24 -9.07
N ILE A 93 -6.55 -10.72 -7.89
CA ILE A 93 -7.88 -10.47 -7.32
C ILE A 93 -8.17 -8.97 -7.16
N TRP A 94 -7.14 -8.13 -7.02
CA TRP A 94 -7.27 -6.68 -6.90
C TRP A 94 -7.36 -5.97 -8.26
N LYS A 95 -7.16 -6.67 -9.38
CA LYS A 95 -7.14 -6.06 -10.72
C LYS A 95 -8.50 -5.46 -11.11
N LYS A 96 -9.58 -6.08 -10.65
CA LYS A 96 -10.94 -5.56 -10.79
C LYS A 96 -11.44 -5.35 -9.38
N ASN A 97 -12.16 -4.26 -9.12
CA ASN A 97 -12.73 -4.03 -7.79
C ASN A 97 -13.60 -5.24 -7.41
N PRO A 98 -13.16 -6.11 -6.50
CA PRO A 98 -13.88 -7.36 -6.24
C PRO A 98 -15.19 -7.07 -5.48
N ASP A 99 -15.29 -5.89 -4.86
CA ASP A 99 -16.43 -5.45 -4.07
C ASP A 99 -16.74 -3.97 -4.33
N ASN A 100 -17.98 -3.68 -4.77
CA ASN A 100 -18.49 -2.31 -4.91
C ASN A 100 -18.56 -1.54 -3.57
N LEU A 101 -18.12 -2.15 -2.46
CA LEU A 101 -18.03 -1.57 -1.11
C LEU A 101 -16.73 -0.79 -0.88
N LEU A 102 -15.72 -1.00 -1.72
CA LEU A 102 -14.46 -0.26 -1.63
C LEU A 102 -14.56 1.06 -2.38
N ARG A 103 -13.89 2.10 -1.84
CA ARG A 103 -13.68 3.34 -2.58
C ARG A 103 -12.95 3.04 -3.91
N PRO A 104 -13.03 3.92 -4.92
CA PRO A 104 -12.28 3.72 -6.15
C PRO A 104 -10.77 3.64 -5.91
N TYR A 105 -10.11 2.77 -6.67
CA TYR A 105 -8.66 2.60 -6.68
C TYR A 105 -8.23 2.05 -8.05
N THR A 106 -6.95 2.21 -8.38
CA THR A 106 -6.36 1.60 -9.58
C THR A 106 -5.28 0.59 -9.19
N THR A 107 -4.99 -0.33 -10.10
CA THR A 107 -3.92 -1.31 -9.92
C THR A 107 -2.96 -1.31 -11.10
N HIS A 108 -1.68 -1.46 -10.78
CA HIS A 108 -0.60 -1.50 -11.75
C HIS A 108 0.19 -2.80 -11.54
N PHE A 109 0.54 -3.45 -12.65
CA PHE A 109 1.26 -4.72 -12.67
C PHE A 109 2.36 -4.69 -13.73
N PRO A 110 3.41 -5.53 -13.62
CA PRO A 110 4.46 -5.63 -14.64
C PRO A 110 3.86 -5.99 -16.00
N SER A 111 4.35 -5.38 -17.08
CA SER A 111 3.87 -5.68 -18.44
C SER A 111 4.12 -7.14 -18.85
N LYS A 112 5.27 -7.69 -18.44
CA LYS A 112 5.70 -9.09 -18.69
C LYS A 112 5.62 -9.94 -17.43
N LYS A 113 5.47 -11.27 -17.60
CA LYS A 113 5.43 -12.25 -16.48
C LYS A 113 6.77 -12.33 -15.73
N THR A 114 7.87 -12.14 -16.43
CA THR A 114 9.23 -11.98 -15.89
C THR A 114 9.68 -10.54 -16.14
N GLY A 115 9.54 -9.69 -15.12
CA GLY A 115 9.86 -8.26 -15.21
C GLY A 115 9.51 -7.51 -13.94
N GLY A 116 9.98 -6.26 -13.83
CA GLY A 116 9.62 -5.33 -12.76
C GLY A 116 8.55 -4.34 -13.19
N ILE A 117 8.21 -3.44 -12.26
CA ILE A 117 7.33 -2.30 -12.51
C ILE A 117 8.09 -1.01 -12.18
N ILE A 118 7.88 0.03 -12.98
CA ILE A 118 8.54 1.33 -12.82
C ILE A 118 7.45 2.37 -12.54
N LEU A 119 7.59 3.05 -11.40
CA LEU A 119 6.84 4.24 -11.05
C LEU A 119 7.79 5.43 -11.16
N ASP A 120 7.40 6.41 -11.97
CA ASP A 120 8.08 7.71 -12.05
C ASP A 120 7.35 8.69 -11.14
N LEU A 121 8.07 9.24 -10.16
CA LEU A 121 7.51 10.15 -9.14
C LEU A 121 7.56 11.63 -9.57
N PHE A 122 8.20 11.94 -10.70
CA PHE A 122 8.44 13.33 -11.12
C PHE A 122 7.75 13.68 -12.44
N LYS A 123 6.82 12.85 -12.92
CA LYS A 123 6.02 13.19 -14.10
C LYS A 123 4.95 14.21 -13.72
N GLU A 124 5.13 15.42 -14.28
CA GLU A 124 4.16 16.52 -14.30
C GLU A 124 2.87 16.16 -15.05
#